data_AF-A0A3M1FHR9-F1
#
_entry.id   AF-A0A3M1FHR9-F1
#
_cell.length_a   1.000
_cell.length_b   1.000
_cell.length_c   1.000
_cell.angle_alpha   90.00
_cell.angle_beta   90.00
_cell.angle_gamma   90.00
#
_symmetry.space_group_name_H-M   'P 1'
#
loop_
_entity.id
_entity.type
_entity.pdbx_description
1 polymer ?
#
loop_
_entity_poly.entity_id
_entity_poly.type
_entity_poly.pdbx_seq_one_letter_code
_entity_poly.pdbx_strand_id
1 'polypeptide(L)'
;PPAQIEATTLRIRALHNSKKQYFFSASGSVLIFDGFLRIWPSQMTEKKLPRLTEGEPLSLLEAKKERHETEPPPRYTEASLVKALEQHGVGRPSTYAPIISVIQERNYVEKSKGKFYLTELGEAVNKLLVTHFPEIVDLKFTAQMEENLDKIAAQKMEWREVVRAFYQPFIKRLEEKYATVQKTAPQERTDEICKRCGKRMEVKFGKFGKFLACSGFPDCTYTQTMKAKPKSTGLPCPACIEDASRKAAPGEIVERFVRRGRAKGKKFWGCSRYPECNYSTWENPTSHSSPKAPKPPTPQRKS
;
A
#
# COMPACT_ATOMS: atom_id res chain seq x y z
N PRO A 1 -29.40 11.65 22.09
CA PRO A 1 -29.05 10.96 23.37
C PRO A 1 -28.09 9.81 23.08
N PRO A 2 -27.22 9.42 24.03
CA PRO A 2 -26.35 8.25 23.84
C PRO A 2 -27.17 6.98 23.67
N ALA A 3 -26.64 6.04 22.88
CA ALA A 3 -27.21 4.70 22.78
C ALA A 3 -26.98 3.93 24.09
N GLN A 4 -27.94 3.10 24.51
CA GLN A 4 -27.80 2.22 25.67
C GLN A 4 -27.70 0.78 25.23
N ILE A 5 -26.67 0.09 25.70
CA ILE A 5 -26.34 -1.28 25.30
C ILE A 5 -26.21 -2.10 26.57
N GLU A 6 -26.83 -3.28 26.57
CA GLU A 6 -26.61 -4.31 27.58
C GLU A 6 -25.49 -5.21 27.11
N ALA A 7 -24.42 -5.35 27.89
CA ALA A 7 -23.34 -6.29 27.62
C ALA A 7 -23.43 -7.46 28.60
N THR A 8 -23.42 -8.69 28.08
CA THR A 8 -23.47 -9.91 28.88
C THR A 8 -22.24 -10.76 28.56
N THR A 9 -21.51 -11.15 29.60
CA THR A 9 -20.36 -12.04 29.49
C THR A 9 -20.61 -13.28 30.32
N LEU A 10 -20.53 -14.44 29.67
CA LEU A 10 -20.70 -15.75 30.27
C LEU A 10 -19.35 -16.45 30.37
N ARG A 11 -19.12 -17.10 31.51
CA ARG A 11 -17.97 -17.97 31.73
C ARG A 11 -18.46 -19.39 31.98
N ILE A 12 -18.15 -20.30 31.06
CA ILE A 12 -18.63 -21.68 31.08
C ILE A 12 -17.48 -22.57 31.54
N ARG A 13 -17.72 -23.33 32.61
CA ARG A 13 -16.79 -24.33 33.12
C ARG A 13 -17.10 -25.68 32.47
N ALA A 14 -16.10 -26.31 31.85
CA ALA A 14 -16.21 -27.67 31.33
C ALA A 14 -15.21 -28.59 32.02
N LEU A 15 -15.63 -29.81 32.37
CA LEU A 15 -14.78 -30.83 32.98
C LEU A 15 -14.55 -31.94 31.95
N HIS A 16 -13.28 -32.27 31.69
CA HIS A 16 -12.90 -33.38 30.83
C HIS A 16 -12.30 -34.50 31.68
N ASN A 17 -12.89 -35.70 31.59
CA ASN A 17 -12.47 -36.92 32.31
C ASN A 17 -12.23 -36.70 33.82
N SER A 18 -13.00 -35.81 34.45
CA SER A 18 -12.96 -35.51 35.90
C SER A 18 -11.60 -35.06 36.46
N LYS A 19 -10.62 -34.76 35.60
CA LYS A 19 -9.25 -34.35 36.00
C LYS A 19 -8.78 -33.04 35.37
N LYS A 20 -9.35 -32.61 34.25
CA LYS A 20 -8.99 -31.36 33.57
C LYS A 20 -10.18 -30.42 33.49
N GLN A 21 -9.98 -29.18 33.92
CA GLN A 21 -10.97 -28.13 33.89
C GLN A 21 -10.63 -27.13 32.78
N TYR A 22 -11.61 -26.85 31.93
CA TYR A 22 -11.54 -25.86 30.86
C TYR A 22 -12.51 -24.72 31.16
N PHE A 23 -12.17 -23.54 30.67
CA PHE A 23 -13.03 -22.37 30.74
C PHE A 23 -13.26 -21.85 29.32
N PHE A 24 -14.54 -21.68 28.98
CA PHE A 24 -14.97 -21.01 27.76
C PHE A 24 -15.58 -19.66 28.13
N SER A 25 -15.43 -18.68 27.25
CA SER A 25 -16.03 -17.36 27.42
C SER A 25 -16.92 -17.05 26.23
N ALA A 26 -18.14 -16.60 26.49
CA ALA A 26 -19.01 -16.02 25.47
C ALA A 26 -19.34 -14.59 25.87
N SER A 27 -19.24 -13.65 24.93
CA SER A 27 -19.64 -12.26 25.13
C SER A 27 -20.68 -11.90 24.08
N GLY A 28 -21.68 -11.15 24.52
CA GLY A 28 -22.79 -10.68 23.70
C GLY A 28 -23.22 -9.29 24.13
N SER A 29 -23.87 -8.59 23.21
CA SER A 29 -24.38 -7.25 23.43
C SER A 29 -25.70 -7.05 22.71
N VAL A 30 -26.65 -6.42 23.38
CA VAL A 30 -27.99 -6.10 22.86
C VAL A 30 -28.25 -4.60 23.02
N LEU A 31 -28.78 -3.96 21.98
CA LEU A 31 -29.15 -2.55 22.03
C LEU A 31 -30.50 -2.41 22.75
N ILE A 32 -30.51 -1.72 23.89
CA ILE A 32 -31.74 -1.40 24.63
C ILE A 32 -32.36 -0.12 24.06
N PHE A 33 -31.53 0.84 23.68
CA PHE A 33 -31.96 2.13 23.19
C PHE A 33 -31.02 2.68 22.12
N ASP A 34 -31.56 2.96 20.94
CA ASP A 34 -30.77 3.30 19.76
C ASP A 34 -30.10 4.68 19.86
N GLY A 35 -30.71 5.64 20.56
CA GLY A 35 -30.18 6.99 20.70
C GLY A 35 -29.76 7.62 19.36
N PHE A 36 -28.50 8.04 19.25
CA PHE A 36 -27.95 8.63 18.03
C PHE A 36 -27.76 7.62 16.88
N LEU A 37 -27.73 6.31 17.16
CA LEU A 37 -27.57 5.26 16.13
C LEU A 37 -28.75 5.22 15.14
N ARG A 38 -29.91 5.79 15.52
CA ARG A 38 -31.06 5.94 14.64
C ARG A 38 -30.79 6.83 13.42
N ILE A 39 -29.89 7.81 13.57
CA ILE A 39 -29.49 8.74 12.51
C ILE A 39 -28.12 8.34 11.94
N TRP A 40 -27.24 7.78 12.77
CA TRP A 40 -25.91 7.34 12.38
C TRP A 40 -25.66 5.87 12.74
N PRO A 41 -26.18 4.92 11.95
CA PRO A 41 -26.07 3.50 12.25
C PRO A 41 -24.61 3.04 12.17
N SER A 42 -24.09 2.49 13.26
CA SER A 42 -22.77 1.83 13.29
C SER A 42 -22.87 0.38 12.80
N GLN A 43 -21.80 -0.18 12.22
CA GLN A 43 -21.68 -1.62 11.90
C GLN A 43 -21.50 -2.48 13.17
N MET A 44 -22.35 -2.28 14.18
CA MET A 44 -22.31 -3.09 15.39
C MET A 44 -23.17 -4.33 15.17
N THR A 45 -22.56 -5.51 15.23
CA THR A 45 -23.26 -6.77 15.18
C THR A 45 -23.81 -7.11 16.57
N GLU A 46 -25.12 -7.03 16.74
CA GLU A 46 -25.76 -7.52 17.95
C GLU A 46 -25.58 -9.03 18.06
N LYS A 47 -24.99 -9.45 19.17
CA LYS A 47 -24.81 -10.86 19.49
C LYS A 47 -25.63 -11.16 20.72
N LYS A 48 -26.89 -11.51 20.50
CA LYS A 48 -27.83 -11.86 21.56
C LYS A 48 -27.46 -13.22 22.16
N LEU A 49 -27.15 -13.22 23.46
CA LEU A 49 -26.93 -14.45 24.21
C LEU A 49 -28.27 -14.95 24.82
N PRO A 50 -28.45 -16.27 24.97
CA PRO A 50 -29.58 -16.80 25.71
C PRO A 50 -29.50 -16.37 27.18
N ARG A 51 -30.66 -16.22 27.82
CA ARG A 51 -30.72 -16.00 29.27
C ARG A 51 -30.34 -17.30 29.96
N LEU A 52 -29.28 -17.26 30.76
CA LEU A 52 -28.79 -18.39 31.55
C LEU A 52 -28.66 -17.97 33.00
N THR A 53 -28.79 -18.94 33.90
CA THR A 53 -28.60 -18.76 35.35
C THR A 53 -27.28 -19.38 35.82
N GLU A 54 -26.74 -18.89 36.94
CA GLU A 54 -25.53 -19.48 37.51
C GLU A 54 -25.78 -20.94 37.92
N GLY A 55 -24.92 -21.85 37.46
CA GLY A 55 -25.03 -23.29 37.75
C GLY A 55 -25.90 -24.08 36.77
N GLU A 56 -26.47 -23.44 35.75
CA GLU A 56 -27.28 -24.13 34.73
C GLU A 56 -26.43 -25.12 33.91
N PRO A 57 -26.84 -26.40 33.82
CA PRO A 57 -26.09 -27.41 33.07
C PRO A 57 -26.24 -27.18 31.56
N LEU A 58 -25.10 -27.11 30.85
CA LEU A 58 -25.06 -26.96 29.39
C LEU A 58 -24.61 -28.26 28.72
N SER A 59 -25.27 -28.64 27.63
CA SER A 59 -24.88 -29.76 26.78
C SER A 59 -23.93 -29.29 25.67
N LEU A 60 -22.83 -30.03 25.47
CA LEU A 60 -21.91 -29.79 24.36
C LEU A 60 -22.54 -30.33 23.07
N LEU A 61 -22.86 -29.44 22.13
CA LEU A 61 -23.36 -29.82 20.81
C LEU A 61 -22.21 -30.15 19.85
N GLU A 62 -21.27 -29.22 19.68
CA GLU A 62 -20.16 -29.36 18.75
C GLU A 62 -18.92 -28.63 19.30
N ALA A 63 -17.74 -29.23 19.11
CA ALA A 63 -16.45 -28.63 19.45
C ALA A 63 -15.60 -28.44 18.19
N LYS A 64 -15.54 -27.20 17.69
CA LYS A 64 -14.71 -26.84 16.54
C LYS A 64 -13.33 -26.39 16.97
N LYS A 65 -12.30 -27.03 16.44
CA LYS A 65 -10.91 -26.60 16.61
C LYS A 65 -10.55 -25.61 15.51
N GLU A 66 -10.47 -24.35 15.86
CA GLU A 66 -10.00 -23.30 14.95
C GLU A 66 -8.50 -23.08 15.16
N ARG A 67 -7.77 -22.98 14.04
CA ARG A 67 -6.37 -22.55 14.03
C ARG A 67 -6.35 -21.08 13.62
N HIS A 68 -5.76 -20.25 14.46
CA HIS A 68 -5.52 -18.84 14.18
C HIS A 68 -4.03 -18.61 13.95
N GLU A 69 -3.70 -17.68 13.08
CA GLU A 69 -2.33 -17.21 12.84
C GLU A 69 -2.23 -15.73 13.21
N THR A 70 -1.05 -15.30 13.65
CA THR A 70 -0.80 -13.88 13.91
C THR A 70 -0.70 -13.14 12.59
N GLU A 71 -1.57 -12.16 12.38
CA GLU A 71 -1.47 -11.29 11.22
C GLU A 71 -0.42 -10.19 11.46
N PRO A 72 0.34 -9.78 10.43
CA PRO A 72 1.21 -8.64 10.54
C PRO A 72 0.40 -7.35 10.72
N PRO A 73 1.00 -6.28 11.27
CA PRO A 73 0.33 -5.00 11.43
C PRO A 73 -0.29 -4.49 10.11
N PRO A 74 -1.51 -3.93 10.15
CA PRO A 74 -2.16 -3.43 8.96
C PRO A 74 -1.38 -2.26 8.38
N ARG A 75 -1.22 -2.26 7.05
CA ARG A 75 -0.64 -1.12 6.34
C ARG A 75 -1.54 0.11 6.46
N TYR A 76 -0.91 1.28 6.41
CA TYR A 76 -1.63 2.56 6.44
C TYR A 76 -2.49 2.76 5.19
N THR A 77 -3.74 3.14 5.41
CA THR A 77 -4.59 3.89 4.48
C THR A 77 -4.39 5.40 4.68
N GLU A 78 -4.92 6.24 3.79
CA GLU A 78 -4.90 7.70 3.97
C GLU A 78 -5.49 8.12 5.31
N ALA A 79 -6.68 7.63 5.66
CA ALA A 79 -7.33 7.95 6.92
C ALA A 79 -6.48 7.52 8.14
N SER A 80 -5.93 6.31 8.13
CA SER A 80 -5.09 5.85 9.24
C SER A 80 -3.73 6.57 9.30
N LEU A 81 -3.18 7.01 8.16
CA LEU A 81 -1.94 7.78 8.12
C LEU A 81 -2.17 9.19 8.65
N VAL A 82 -3.26 9.87 8.24
CA VAL A 82 -3.66 11.16 8.81
C VAL A 82 -3.84 11.04 10.31
N LYS A 83 -4.55 9.99 10.77
CA LYS A 83 -4.72 9.74 12.21
C LYS A 83 -3.38 9.54 12.93
N ALA A 84 -2.43 8.83 12.32
CA ALA A 84 -1.10 8.65 12.90
C ALA A 84 -0.30 9.96 12.95
N LEU A 85 -0.35 10.76 11.88
CA LEU A 85 0.28 12.08 11.82
C LEU A 85 -0.25 13.01 12.93
N GLU A 86 -1.57 13.06 13.09
CA GLU A 86 -2.26 13.81 14.14
C GLU A 86 -1.86 13.33 15.54
N GLN A 87 -1.85 12.02 15.78
CA GLN A 87 -1.44 11.43 17.06
C GLN A 87 0.01 11.76 17.44
N HIS A 88 0.89 11.89 16.46
CA HIS A 88 2.28 12.27 16.66
C HIS A 88 2.51 13.78 16.63
N GLY A 89 1.48 14.60 16.42
CA GLY A 89 1.59 16.06 16.32
C GLY A 89 2.30 16.56 15.06
N VAL A 90 2.48 15.69 14.06
CA VAL A 90 3.16 15.99 12.79
C VAL A 90 2.13 16.46 11.76
N GLY A 91 2.25 17.71 11.32
CA GLY A 91 1.32 18.32 10.38
C GLY A 91 0.06 18.92 11.02
N ARG A 92 -0.78 19.53 10.19
CA ARG A 92 -1.99 20.28 10.56
C ARG A 92 -3.11 20.00 9.55
N PRO A 93 -4.38 20.35 9.83
CA PRO A 93 -5.49 20.15 8.87
C PRO A 93 -5.21 20.70 7.46
N SER A 94 -4.41 21.77 7.36
CA SER A 94 -3.97 22.38 6.11
C SER A 94 -2.87 21.59 5.38
N THR A 95 -2.11 20.72 6.06
CA THR A 95 -0.93 20.05 5.49
C THR A 95 -1.09 18.54 5.30
N TYR A 96 -2.08 17.89 5.91
CA TYR A 96 -2.28 16.44 5.76
C TYR A 96 -2.45 15.99 4.31
N ALA A 97 -3.36 16.62 3.56
CA ALA A 97 -3.58 16.30 2.15
C ALA A 97 -2.34 16.61 1.27
N PRO A 98 -1.71 17.80 1.40
CA PRO A 98 -0.45 18.09 0.71
C PRO A 98 0.68 17.09 1.00
N ILE A 99 0.89 16.70 2.26
CA ILE A 99 1.91 15.70 2.65
C ILE A 99 1.67 14.40 1.88
N ILE A 100 0.44 13.89 1.93
CA ILE A 100 0.05 12.65 1.26
C ILE A 100 0.21 12.75 -0.27
N SER A 101 -0.10 13.89 -0.88
CA SER A 101 0.07 14.09 -2.32
C SER A 101 1.55 14.08 -2.70
N VAL A 102 2.38 14.83 -1.98
CA VAL A 102 3.81 14.98 -2.30
C VAL A 102 4.57 13.66 -2.19
N ILE A 103 4.32 12.86 -1.15
CA ILE A 103 5.02 11.58 -0.99
C ILE A 103 4.65 10.55 -2.08
N GLN A 104 3.43 10.66 -2.63
CA GLN A 104 3.00 9.85 -3.76
C GLN A 104 3.55 10.38 -5.09
N GLU A 105 3.47 11.69 -5.33
CA GLU A 105 3.97 12.33 -6.56
C GLU A 105 5.49 12.15 -6.75
N ARG A 106 6.24 12.16 -5.64
CA ARG A 106 7.69 11.91 -5.62
C ARG A 106 8.04 10.42 -5.63
N ASN A 107 7.05 9.54 -5.71
CA ASN A 107 7.22 8.09 -5.79
C ASN A 107 8.00 7.50 -4.60
N TYR A 108 7.83 8.06 -3.39
CA TYR A 108 8.35 7.47 -2.15
C TYR A 108 7.42 6.37 -1.62
N VAL A 109 6.12 6.54 -1.84
CA VAL A 109 5.10 5.54 -1.53
C VAL A 109 4.18 5.34 -2.73
N GLU A 110 3.66 4.13 -2.88
CA GLU A 110 2.63 3.79 -3.86
C GLU A 110 1.35 3.36 -3.14
N LYS A 111 0.20 3.69 -3.75
CA LYS A 111 -1.11 3.29 -3.23
C LYS A 111 -1.64 2.11 -4.02
N SER A 112 -1.83 0.97 -3.36
CA SER A 112 -2.40 -0.23 -3.96
C SER A 112 -3.56 -0.75 -3.11
N LYS A 113 -4.73 -0.94 -3.73
CA LYS A 113 -5.98 -1.34 -3.05
C LYS A 113 -6.31 -0.49 -1.81
N GLY A 114 -6.04 0.82 -1.89
CA GLY A 114 -6.31 1.77 -0.79
C GLY A 114 -5.28 1.77 0.35
N LYS A 115 -4.22 0.96 0.27
CA LYS A 115 -3.14 0.87 1.26
C LYS A 115 -1.83 1.40 0.68
N PHE A 116 -1.00 1.99 1.52
CA PHE A 116 0.33 2.48 1.15
C PHE A 116 1.38 1.39 1.22
N TYR A 117 2.26 1.39 0.22
CA TYR A 117 3.44 0.54 0.13
C TYR A 117 4.65 1.44 -0.07
N LEU A 118 5.74 1.09 0.61
CA LEU A 118 7.01 1.79 0.44
C LEU A 118 7.63 1.39 -0.90
N THR A 119 8.12 2.37 -1.66
CA THR A 119 8.90 2.09 -2.87
C THR A 119 10.37 1.91 -2.50
N GLU A 120 11.16 1.31 -3.39
CA GLU A 120 12.61 1.20 -3.20
C GLU A 120 13.29 2.58 -3.06
N LEU A 121 12.79 3.59 -3.77
CA LEU A 121 13.28 4.97 -3.65
C LEU A 121 12.96 5.54 -2.27
N GLY A 122 11.72 5.35 -1.80
CA GLY A 122 11.31 5.78 -0.46
C GLY A 122 12.14 5.12 0.63
N GLU A 123 12.40 3.81 0.51
CA GLU A 123 13.24 3.08 1.45
C GLU A 123 14.69 3.58 1.45
N ALA A 124 15.30 3.76 0.27
CA ALA A 124 16.67 4.23 0.16
C ALA A 124 16.84 5.64 0.73
N VAL A 125 15.92 6.56 0.40
CA VAL A 125 15.95 7.94 0.91
C VAL A 125 15.71 7.96 2.41
N ASN A 126 14.74 7.19 2.92
CA ASN A 126 14.48 7.13 4.35
C ASN A 126 15.69 6.59 5.13
N LYS A 127 16.33 5.50 4.65
CA LYS A 127 17.56 4.96 5.26
C LYS A 127 18.68 6.00 5.29
N LEU A 128 18.89 6.71 4.18
CA LEU A 128 19.90 7.76 4.09
C LEU A 128 19.64 8.89 5.10
N LEU A 129 18.40 9.38 5.16
CA LEU A 129 18.03 10.47 6.06
C LEU A 129 18.11 10.05 7.55
N VAL A 130 17.63 8.87 7.91
CA VAL A 130 17.70 8.37 9.29
C VAL A 130 19.15 8.15 9.72
N THR A 131 20.03 7.70 8.81
CA THR A 131 21.45 7.45 9.13
C THR A 131 22.24 8.74 9.31
N HIS A 132 21.98 9.77 8.49
CA HIS A 132 22.81 10.98 8.46
C HIS A 132 22.16 12.19 9.14
N PHE A 133 20.84 12.23 9.26
CA PHE A 133 20.06 13.35 9.81
C PHE A 133 18.98 12.90 10.80
N PRO A 134 19.29 12.05 11.81
CA PRO A 134 18.29 11.45 12.70
C PRO A 134 17.47 12.49 13.48
N GLU A 135 18.09 13.59 13.90
CA GLU A 135 17.41 14.65 14.66
C GLU A 135 16.30 15.35 13.86
N ILE A 136 16.46 15.49 12.55
CA ILE A 136 15.53 16.28 11.72
C ILE A 136 14.35 15.43 11.25
N VAL A 137 14.57 14.13 11.08
CA VAL A 137 13.51 13.17 10.72
C VAL A 137 12.84 12.53 11.94
N ASP A 138 13.23 12.92 13.15
CA ASP A 138 12.58 12.49 14.37
C ASP A 138 11.16 13.06 14.49
N LEU A 139 10.23 12.22 14.96
CA LEU A 139 8.83 12.60 15.10
C LEU A 139 8.65 13.70 16.15
N LYS A 140 9.36 13.65 17.28
CA LYS A 140 9.23 14.65 18.35
C LYS A 140 9.79 15.98 17.90
N PHE A 141 10.92 15.98 17.21
CA PHE A 141 11.49 17.20 16.63
C PHE A 141 10.51 17.86 15.65
N THR A 142 9.94 17.07 14.74
CA THR A 142 8.99 17.55 13.74
C THR A 142 7.74 18.14 14.40
N ALA A 143 7.18 17.45 15.40
CA ALA A 143 6.02 17.93 16.15
C ALA A 143 6.32 19.23 16.92
N GLN A 144 7.51 19.33 17.53
CA GLN A 144 7.94 20.54 18.24
C GLN A 144 8.09 21.73 17.28
N MET A 145 8.58 21.50 16.05
CA MET A 145 8.66 22.55 15.04
C MET A 145 7.28 23.09 14.68
N GLU A 146 6.30 22.20 14.45
CA GLU A 146 4.91 22.60 14.19
C GLU A 146 4.32 23.41 15.35
N GLU A 147 4.57 23.00 16.60
CA GLU A 147 4.14 23.75 17.78
C GLU A 147 4.81 25.13 17.88
N ASN A 148 6.09 25.23 17.52
CA ASN A 148 6.79 26.52 17.49
C ASN A 148 6.21 27.46 16.43
N LEU A 149 5.81 26.93 15.27
CA LEU A 149 5.11 27.71 14.24
C LEU A 149 3.75 28.20 14.72
N ASP A 150 3.01 27.38 15.48
CA ASP A 150 1.76 27.82 16.11
C ASP A 150 2.00 28.92 17.17
N LYS A 151 3.07 28.82 17.96
CA LYS A 151 3.47 29.87 18.93
C LYS A 151 3.85 31.17 18.23
N ILE A 152 4.53 31.11 17.09
CA ILE A 152 4.82 32.28 16.25
C ILE A 152 3.53 32.91 15.75
N ALA A 153 2.59 32.11 15.23
CA ALA A 153 1.29 32.62 14.75
C ALA A 153 0.48 33.28 15.88
N ALA A 154 0.62 32.79 17.11
CA ALA A 154 0.03 33.37 18.31
C ALA A 154 0.85 34.53 18.93
N GLN A 155 1.90 35.02 18.26
CA GLN A 155 2.80 36.08 18.75
C GLN A 155 3.48 35.78 20.11
N LYS A 156 3.66 34.50 20.43
CA LYS A 156 4.33 34.04 21.67
C LYS A 156 5.81 33.78 21.48
N MET A 157 6.32 33.85 20.25
CA MET A 157 7.70 33.54 19.90
C MET A 157 8.13 34.28 18.63
N GLU A 158 9.40 34.69 18.56
CA GLU A 158 9.97 35.34 17.38
C GLU A 158 10.44 34.32 16.33
N TRP A 159 9.90 34.41 15.12
CA TRP A 159 10.17 33.44 14.05
C TRP A 159 11.65 33.35 13.67
N ARG A 160 12.37 34.49 13.76
CA ARG A 160 13.80 34.57 13.43
C ARG A 160 14.64 33.71 14.37
N GLU A 161 14.24 33.61 15.63
CA GLU A 161 14.94 32.81 16.64
C GLU A 161 14.77 31.32 16.34
N VAL A 162 13.56 30.88 16.03
CA VAL A 162 13.25 29.49 15.66
C VAL A 162 14.00 29.07 14.40
N VAL A 163 13.96 29.90 13.35
CA VAL A 163 14.67 29.61 12.10
C VAL A 163 16.18 29.59 12.31
N ARG A 164 16.73 30.53 13.08
CA ARG A 164 18.17 30.56 13.38
C ARG A 164 18.61 29.33 14.18
N ALA A 165 17.83 28.94 15.18
CA ALA A 165 18.10 27.78 16.02
C ALA A 165 18.10 26.47 15.23
N PHE A 166 17.24 26.35 14.21
CA PHE A 166 17.24 25.21 13.30
C PHE A 166 18.36 25.26 12.26
N TYR A 167 18.52 26.39 11.57
CA TYR A 167 19.35 26.49 10.39
C TYR A 167 20.86 26.38 10.69
N GLN A 168 21.32 27.02 11.76
CA GLN A 168 22.73 27.04 12.15
C GLN A 168 23.35 25.65 12.39
N PRO A 169 22.73 24.74 13.19
CA PRO A 169 23.24 23.39 13.33
C PRO A 169 23.01 22.55 12.06
N PHE A 170 21.90 22.77 11.35
CA PHE A 170 21.59 22.02 10.13
C PHE A 170 22.63 22.22 9.03
N ILE A 171 22.99 23.47 8.73
CA ILE A 171 23.91 23.77 7.63
C ILE A 171 25.30 23.17 7.85
N LYS A 172 25.80 23.22 9.10
CA LYS A 172 27.09 22.61 9.47
C LYS A 172 27.09 21.10 9.22
N ARG A 173 26.05 20.40 9.70
CA ARG A 173 25.90 18.97 9.47
C ARG A 173 25.73 18.64 7.99
N LEU A 174 24.99 19.49 7.26
CA LEU A 174 24.78 19.32 5.84
C LEU A 174 26.13 19.39 5.09
N GLU A 175 26.96 20.41 5.36
CA GLU A 175 28.28 20.57 4.77
C GLU A 175 29.22 19.39 5.08
N GLU A 176 29.27 18.95 6.33
CA GLU A 176 30.04 17.77 6.76
C GLU A 176 29.59 16.49 6.02
N LYS A 177 28.29 16.29 5.88
CA LYS A 177 27.74 15.12 5.19
C LYS A 177 27.89 15.20 3.67
N TYR A 178 27.85 16.39 3.06
CA TYR A 178 28.18 16.54 1.64
C TYR A 178 29.62 16.14 1.32
N ALA A 179 30.55 16.37 2.25
CA ALA A 179 31.96 16.01 2.08
C ALA A 179 32.22 14.50 2.30
N THR A 180 31.45 13.85 3.17
CA THR A 180 31.70 12.47 3.60
C THR A 180 30.81 11.44 2.93
N VAL A 181 29.59 11.81 2.55
CA VAL A 181 28.64 10.92 1.89
C VAL A 181 28.95 10.92 0.39
N GLN A 182 29.57 9.84 -0.09
CA GLN A 182 29.61 9.57 -1.53
C GLN A 182 28.18 9.56 -2.05
N LYS A 183 27.95 10.19 -3.22
CA LYS A 183 26.67 10.18 -3.95
C LYS A 183 26.35 8.76 -4.42
N THR A 184 26.07 7.89 -3.47
CA THR A 184 25.62 6.53 -3.65
C THR A 184 24.13 6.62 -3.90
N ALA A 185 23.76 7.29 -5.00
CA ALA A 185 22.53 6.88 -5.66
C ALA A 185 22.67 5.36 -5.90
N PRO A 186 21.62 4.56 -5.77
CA PRO A 186 21.67 3.15 -6.16
C PRO A 186 21.92 3.08 -7.68
N GLN A 187 23.17 3.26 -8.09
CA GLN A 187 23.65 3.02 -9.43
C GLN A 187 23.84 1.52 -9.53
N GLU A 188 22.72 0.79 -9.62
CA GLU A 188 22.77 -0.58 -10.13
C GLU A 188 23.31 -0.46 -11.56
N ARG A 189 24.62 -0.73 -11.71
CA ARG A 189 25.23 -0.88 -13.03
C ARG A 189 24.63 -2.13 -13.65
N THR A 190 24.07 -1.99 -14.84
CA THR A 190 23.55 -3.14 -15.57
C THR A 190 24.54 -3.60 -16.61
N ASP A 191 24.44 -4.87 -16.99
CA ASP A 191 25.20 -5.42 -18.11
C ASP A 191 24.65 -4.96 -19.48
N GLU A 192 23.58 -4.14 -19.48
CA GLU A 192 23.03 -3.59 -20.72
C GLU A 192 23.97 -2.54 -21.31
N ILE A 193 24.33 -2.73 -22.58
CA ILE A 193 25.15 -1.80 -23.35
C ILE A 193 24.25 -0.81 -24.07
N CYS A 194 24.56 0.48 -23.97
CA CYS A 194 23.81 1.50 -24.67
C CYS A 194 24.00 1.37 -26.19
N LYS A 195 22.87 1.26 -26.90
CA LYS A 195 22.82 1.14 -28.37
C LYS A 195 23.32 2.36 -29.14
N ARG A 196 23.57 3.50 -28.48
CA ARG A 196 24.10 4.73 -29.10
C ARG A 196 25.58 4.95 -28.83
N CYS A 197 26.02 4.77 -27.58
CA CYS A 197 27.35 5.14 -27.12
C CYS A 197 28.28 3.93 -26.93
N GLY A 198 27.76 2.70 -26.90
CA GLY A 198 28.53 1.50 -26.56
C GLY A 198 28.99 1.42 -25.09
N LYS A 199 28.75 2.46 -24.29
CA LYS A 199 29.01 2.47 -22.85
C LYS A 199 27.92 1.71 -22.09
N ARG A 200 28.24 1.24 -20.88
CA ARG A 200 27.28 0.54 -20.01
C ARG A 200 26.11 1.45 -19.60
N MET A 201 24.96 0.85 -19.38
CA MET A 201 23.78 1.53 -18.84
C MET A 201 23.72 1.42 -17.31
N GLU A 202 23.09 2.40 -16.69
CA GLU A 202 22.89 2.47 -15.24
C GLU A 202 21.41 2.66 -14.93
N VAL A 203 20.93 1.99 -13.89
CA VAL A 203 19.57 2.23 -13.39
C VAL A 203 19.53 3.58 -12.68
N LYS A 204 18.63 4.44 -13.14
CA LYS A 204 18.27 5.71 -12.50
C LYS A 204 16.77 5.72 -12.17
N PHE A 205 16.40 6.52 -11.19
CA PHE A 205 15.01 6.70 -10.80
C PHE A 205 14.47 7.99 -11.41
N GLY A 206 13.34 7.89 -12.11
CA GLY A 206 12.62 9.03 -12.67
C GLY A 206 11.17 9.06 -12.19
N LYS A 207 10.40 10.04 -12.65
CA LYS A 207 8.98 10.21 -12.31
C LYS A 207 8.13 8.95 -12.57
N PHE A 208 8.54 8.11 -13.52
CA PHE A 208 7.83 6.89 -13.93
C PHE A 208 8.46 5.61 -13.37
N GLY A 209 9.35 5.70 -12.38
CA GLY A 209 10.07 4.58 -11.81
C GLY A 209 11.48 4.40 -12.38
N LYS A 210 12.03 3.19 -12.24
CA LYS A 210 13.36 2.83 -12.72
C LYS A 210 13.46 2.95 -14.25
N PHE A 211 14.53 3.54 -14.73
CA PHE A 211 14.90 3.57 -16.14
C PHE A 211 16.41 3.38 -16.28
N LEU A 212 16.84 2.88 -17.43
CA LEU A 212 18.24 2.76 -17.78
C LEU A 212 18.71 4.04 -18.47
N ALA A 213 19.83 4.59 -18.05
CA ALA A 213 20.50 5.72 -18.71
C ALA A 213 21.91 5.33 -19.15
N CYS A 214 22.42 5.81 -20.30
CA CYS A 214 23.85 5.64 -20.65
C CYS A 214 24.71 6.28 -19.53
N SER A 215 25.71 5.54 -19.05
CA SER A 215 26.70 6.04 -18.08
C SER A 215 27.49 7.25 -18.58
N GLY A 216 27.55 7.44 -19.91
CA GLY A 216 28.19 8.58 -20.55
C GLY A 216 27.38 9.87 -20.58
N PHE A 217 26.40 10.07 -19.70
CA PHE A 217 25.72 11.37 -19.55
C PHE A 217 26.69 12.41 -18.94
N PRO A 218 26.79 13.65 -19.45
CA PRO A 218 25.87 14.33 -20.36
C PRO A 218 26.08 14.08 -21.87
N ASP A 219 27.21 13.52 -22.29
CA ASP A 219 27.56 13.33 -23.70
C ASP A 219 26.61 12.38 -24.45
N CYS A 220 25.99 11.44 -23.75
CA CYS A 220 24.95 10.56 -24.30
C CYS A 220 23.66 10.62 -23.47
N THR A 221 22.60 11.17 -24.08
CA THR A 221 21.26 11.32 -23.48
C THR A 221 20.35 10.10 -23.71
N TYR A 222 20.91 8.96 -24.11
CA TYR A 222 20.11 7.76 -24.34
C TYR A 222 19.55 7.21 -23.03
N THR A 223 18.22 7.16 -22.95
CA THR A 223 17.49 6.54 -21.86
C THR A 223 16.55 5.46 -22.39
N GLN A 224 16.49 4.33 -21.71
CA GLN A 224 15.57 3.24 -22.00
C GLN A 224 14.71 3.02 -20.76
N THR A 225 13.39 3.09 -20.92
CA THR A 225 12.50 2.71 -19.82
C THR A 225 12.74 1.23 -19.51
N MET A 226 12.99 0.90 -18.24
CA MET A 226 12.86 -0.47 -17.79
C MET A 226 11.37 -0.76 -17.85
N LYS A 227 10.90 -1.23 -19.01
CA LYS A 227 9.54 -1.75 -19.10
C LYS A 227 9.51 -2.86 -18.06
N ALA A 228 8.81 -2.64 -16.94
CA ALA A 228 8.39 -3.74 -16.10
C ALA A 228 7.81 -4.76 -17.07
N LYS A 229 8.50 -5.91 -17.22
CA LYS A 229 8.00 -6.97 -18.08
C LYS A 229 6.56 -7.18 -17.60
N PRO A 230 5.57 -7.12 -18.51
CA PRO A 230 4.18 -7.34 -18.15
C PRO A 230 4.13 -8.54 -17.21
N LYS A 231 3.54 -8.38 -16.02
CA LYS A 231 3.55 -9.44 -15.00
C LYS A 231 2.89 -10.67 -15.65
N SER A 232 3.70 -11.68 -15.95
CA SER A 232 3.19 -12.91 -16.56
C SER A 232 2.34 -13.62 -15.51
N THR A 233 1.16 -14.07 -15.92
CA THR A 233 0.32 -14.91 -15.05
C THR A 233 0.78 -16.36 -15.05
N GLY A 234 1.80 -16.73 -15.84
CA GLY A 234 2.26 -18.11 -16.02
C GLY A 234 1.25 -19.03 -16.71
N LEU A 235 0.14 -18.48 -17.20
CA LEU A 235 -0.93 -19.22 -17.87
C LEU A 235 -0.77 -19.09 -19.38
N PRO A 236 -0.81 -20.21 -20.13
CA PRO A 236 -0.78 -20.16 -21.58
C PRO A 236 -2.06 -19.51 -22.11
N CYS A 237 -1.95 -18.78 -23.20
CA CYS A 237 -3.06 -18.10 -23.86
C CYS A 237 -3.99 -19.13 -24.51
N PRO A 238 -5.28 -19.22 -24.14
CA PRO A 238 -6.20 -20.22 -24.67
C PRO A 238 -6.39 -20.07 -26.19
N ALA A 239 -6.45 -18.83 -26.70
CA ALA A 239 -6.51 -18.56 -28.13
C ALA A 239 -5.22 -18.92 -28.91
N CYS A 240 -4.10 -19.15 -28.22
CA CYS A 240 -2.90 -19.70 -28.87
C CYS A 240 -2.87 -21.23 -28.82
N ILE A 241 -3.60 -21.86 -27.89
CA ILE A 241 -3.72 -23.31 -27.77
C ILE A 241 -4.74 -23.83 -28.80
N GLU A 242 -5.87 -23.14 -28.96
CA GLU A 242 -6.94 -23.55 -29.89
C GLU A 242 -6.56 -23.35 -31.37
N ASP A 243 -5.63 -22.43 -31.65
CA ASP A 243 -5.28 -22.02 -33.01
C ASP A 243 -4.11 -22.87 -33.54
N ALA A 244 -4.41 -24.11 -33.95
CA ALA A 244 -3.46 -25.08 -34.50
C ALA A 244 -2.77 -24.63 -35.82
N SER A 245 -3.18 -23.48 -36.37
CA SER A 245 -2.65 -22.88 -37.61
C SER A 245 -1.30 -22.18 -37.42
N ARG A 246 -0.87 -21.89 -36.19
CA ARG A 246 0.38 -21.16 -35.91
C ARG A 246 1.49 -22.12 -35.48
N LYS A 247 2.55 -22.26 -36.29
CA LYS A 247 3.77 -23.06 -36.03
C LYS A 247 4.57 -22.70 -34.75
N ALA A 248 4.12 -21.75 -33.94
CA ALA A 248 4.90 -21.17 -32.86
C ALA A 248 4.26 -21.45 -31.49
N ALA A 249 5.06 -21.79 -30.47
CA ALA A 249 4.65 -22.19 -29.10
C ALA A 249 3.55 -21.29 -28.47
N PRO A 250 2.61 -21.76 -27.64
CA PRO A 250 1.56 -20.89 -27.11
C PRO A 250 2.12 -19.66 -26.37
N GLY A 251 1.56 -18.47 -26.64
CA GLY A 251 1.91 -17.25 -25.90
C GLY A 251 1.40 -17.30 -24.46
N GLU A 252 1.92 -16.44 -23.58
CA GLU A 252 1.47 -16.34 -22.20
C GLU A 252 0.49 -15.19 -22.01
N ILE A 253 -0.42 -15.31 -21.04
CA ILE A 253 -1.27 -14.19 -20.64
C ILE A 253 -0.45 -13.24 -19.75
N VAL A 254 -0.48 -11.95 -20.10
CA VAL A 254 0.23 -10.90 -19.38
C VAL A 254 -0.69 -9.77 -18.96
N GLU A 255 -0.42 -9.21 -17.77
CA GLU A 255 -1.13 -8.03 -17.26
C GLU A 255 -0.70 -6.77 -18.04
N ARG A 256 -1.69 -6.02 -18.57
CA ARG A 256 -1.50 -4.77 -19.31
C ARG A 256 -2.48 -3.71 -18.81
N PHE A 257 -2.18 -2.44 -19.14
CA PHE A 257 -3.03 -1.30 -18.80
C PHE A 257 -3.47 -0.57 -20.07
N VAL A 258 -4.73 -0.12 -20.09
CA VAL A 258 -5.27 0.68 -21.19
C VAL A 258 -4.54 2.03 -21.24
N ARG A 259 -3.93 2.34 -22.38
CA ARG A 259 -3.13 3.57 -22.55
C ARG A 259 -3.94 4.78 -23.05
N ARG A 260 -5.06 4.56 -23.74
CA ARG A 260 -5.84 5.60 -24.43
C ARG A 260 -7.35 5.35 -24.29
N GLY A 261 -8.17 6.41 -24.33
CA GLY A 261 -9.64 6.32 -24.28
C GLY A 261 -10.26 6.37 -22.87
N ARG A 262 -11.59 6.21 -22.78
CA ARG A 262 -12.37 6.31 -21.53
C ARG A 262 -11.99 5.30 -20.44
N ALA A 263 -11.35 4.20 -20.81
CA ALA A 263 -10.90 3.16 -19.88
C ALA A 263 -9.41 3.29 -19.49
N LYS A 264 -8.76 4.44 -19.76
CA LYS A 264 -7.34 4.69 -19.45
C LYS A 264 -7.02 4.32 -18.00
N GLY A 265 -5.99 3.50 -17.81
CA GLY A 265 -5.56 3.03 -16.51
C GLY A 265 -6.28 1.77 -15.99
N LYS A 266 -7.33 1.27 -16.66
CA LYS A 266 -7.91 -0.04 -16.31
C LYS A 266 -6.96 -1.18 -16.68
N LYS A 267 -6.90 -2.20 -15.82
CA LYS A 267 -6.15 -3.45 -16.02
C LYS A 267 -6.90 -4.35 -16.98
N PHE A 268 -6.17 -4.99 -17.88
CA PHE A 268 -6.64 -6.06 -18.74
C PHE A 268 -5.54 -7.10 -18.90
N TRP A 269 -5.92 -8.32 -19.21
CA TRP A 269 -5.01 -9.42 -19.48
C TRP A 269 -4.99 -9.67 -20.97
N GLY A 270 -3.81 -9.73 -21.58
CA GLY A 270 -3.68 -9.93 -23.02
C GLY A 270 -2.56 -10.89 -23.37
N CYS A 271 -2.59 -11.46 -24.56
CA CYS A 271 -1.53 -12.36 -25.01
C CYS A 271 -0.17 -11.63 -25.15
N SER A 272 0.91 -12.27 -24.72
CA SER A 272 2.27 -11.79 -24.87
C SER A 272 2.68 -11.58 -26.33
N ARG A 273 2.04 -12.32 -27.26
CA ARG A 273 2.27 -12.27 -28.71
C ARG A 273 1.52 -11.19 -29.47
N TYR A 274 0.82 -10.27 -28.81
CA TYR A 274 0.25 -9.12 -29.49
C TYR A 274 1.33 -8.37 -30.30
N PRO A 275 1.16 -8.11 -31.61
CA PRO A 275 -0.11 -8.08 -32.37
C PRO A 275 -0.54 -9.38 -33.07
N GLU A 276 0.25 -10.44 -33.04
CA GLU A 276 -0.02 -11.72 -33.72
C GLU A 276 -1.20 -12.47 -33.10
N CYS A 277 -1.41 -12.31 -31.79
CA CYS A 277 -2.57 -12.80 -31.06
C CYS A 277 -3.26 -11.63 -30.32
N ASN A 278 -4.53 -11.39 -30.68
CA ASN A 278 -5.34 -10.30 -30.13
C ASN A 278 -6.24 -10.72 -28.96
N TYR A 279 -5.95 -11.87 -28.34
CA TYR A 279 -6.68 -12.32 -27.16
C TYR A 279 -6.52 -11.32 -26.01
N SER A 280 -7.65 -10.91 -25.44
CA SER A 280 -7.69 -10.05 -24.25
C SER A 280 -8.92 -10.31 -23.39
N THR A 281 -8.78 -10.21 -22.07
CA THR A 281 -9.85 -10.35 -21.08
C THR A 281 -9.77 -9.24 -20.03
N TRP A 282 -10.93 -8.87 -19.49
CA TRP A 282 -11.04 -7.93 -18.36
C TRP A 282 -11.08 -8.63 -17.00
N GLU A 283 -11.27 -9.95 -16.99
CA GLU A 283 -11.30 -10.78 -15.80
C GLU A 283 -9.93 -11.40 -15.58
N ASN A 284 -9.52 -11.50 -14.30
CA ASN A 284 -8.23 -12.05 -13.93
C ASN A 284 -8.25 -13.58 -14.09
N PRO A 285 -7.45 -14.16 -14.99
CA PRO A 285 -7.42 -15.61 -15.18
C PRO A 285 -6.79 -16.37 -14.01
N THR A 286 -6.14 -15.69 -13.05
CA THR A 286 -5.59 -16.33 -11.84
C THR A 286 -6.53 -16.32 -10.63
N SER A 287 -7.69 -15.67 -10.70
CA SER A 287 -8.68 -15.76 -9.62
C SER A 287 -9.55 -17.02 -9.81
N HIS A 288 -9.65 -17.86 -8.78
CA HIS A 288 -10.54 -19.04 -8.73
C HIS A 288 -12.02 -18.65 -8.76
N SER A 289 -12.49 -18.10 -9.87
CA SER A 289 -13.90 -17.97 -10.20
C SER A 289 -14.07 -18.41 -11.65
N SER A 290 -14.79 -19.51 -11.84
CA SER A 290 -15.00 -20.26 -13.07
C SER A 290 -15.15 -19.36 -14.32
N PRO A 291 -14.43 -19.63 -15.42
CA PRO A 291 -14.49 -18.80 -16.62
C PRO A 291 -15.88 -18.93 -17.27
N LYS A 292 -16.66 -17.86 -17.28
CA LYS A 292 -17.76 -17.71 -18.24
C LYS A 292 -17.15 -17.45 -19.62
N ALA A 293 -17.67 -18.15 -20.63
CA ALA A 293 -17.18 -18.10 -22.00
C ALA A 293 -17.00 -16.66 -22.52
N PRO A 294 -15.88 -16.34 -23.21
CA PRO A 294 -15.66 -15.01 -23.78
C PRO A 294 -16.64 -14.73 -24.93
N LYS A 295 -17.27 -13.55 -24.91
CA LYS A 295 -18.03 -13.04 -26.07
C LYS A 295 -17.07 -12.71 -27.22
N PRO A 296 -17.42 -13.04 -28.48
CA PRO A 296 -16.57 -12.74 -29.63
C PRO A 296 -16.38 -11.24 -29.85
N PRO A 297 -15.26 -10.80 -30.44
CA PRO A 297 -15.00 -9.39 -30.71
C PRO A 297 -16.01 -8.83 -31.73
N THR A 298 -16.66 -7.73 -31.37
CA THR A 298 -17.53 -6.98 -32.27
C THR A 298 -16.71 -6.45 -33.45
N PRO A 299 -17.13 -6.70 -34.71
CA PRO A 299 -16.41 -6.19 -35.88
C PRO A 299 -16.46 -4.65 -35.91
N GLN A 300 -15.32 -4.05 -36.24
CA GLN A 300 -15.17 -2.61 -36.46
C GLN A 300 -16.18 -2.16 -37.53
N ARG A 301 -17.14 -1.31 -37.17
CA ARG A 301 -17.89 -0.54 -38.16
C ARG A 301 -16.95 0.49 -38.78
N LYS A 302 -16.60 0.25 -40.05
CA LYS A 302 -16.10 1.29 -40.95
C LYS A 302 -17.26 2.24 -41.25
N SER A 303 -17.05 3.51 -40.95
CA SER A 303 -17.67 4.69 -41.57
C SER A 303 -16.88 5.90 -41.10
#